data_AF-A0A7V3K9V5-F1
#
_entry.id   AF-A0A7V3K9V5-F1
#
_cell.length_a   1.000
_cell.length_b   1.000
_cell.length_c   1.000
_cell.angle_alpha   90.00
_cell.angle_beta   90.00
_cell.angle_gamma   90.00
#
_symmetry.space_group_name_H-M   'P 1'
#
loop_
_entity.id
_entity.type
_entity.pdbx_description
1 polymer ?
#
loop_
_entity_poly.entity_id
_entity_poly.type
_entity_poly.pdbx_seq_one_letter_code
_entity_poly.pdbx_strand_id
1 'polypeptide(L)' 'MRAIRNKDWKYARYFSLTKDDTEEELYDLKNDPLEMHNLARDPGYQKKLKEMRDRLMAQENEISKNSPDYF' A
#
# COMPACT_ATOMS: atom_id res chain seq x y z
N MET A 1 -5.43 -2.72 -8.80
CA MET A 1 -4.48 -2.12 -7.83
C MET A 1 -5.19 -1.87 -6.51
N ARG A 2 -4.46 -1.83 -5.40
CA ARG A 2 -4.94 -1.40 -4.08
C ARG A 2 -3.96 -0.40 -3.49
N ALA A 3 -4.45 0.59 -2.77
CA ALA A 3 -3.61 1.63 -2.19
C ALA A 3 -4.21 2.18 -0.89
N ILE A 4 -3.34 2.68 -0.03
CA ILE A 4 -3.70 3.46 1.16
C ILE A 4 -2.82 4.70 1.22
N ARG A 5 -3.42 5.83 1.60
CA ARG A 5 -2.73 7.12 1.71
C ARG A 5 -3.15 7.80 3.01
N ASN A 6 -2.17 8.40 3.69
CA ASN A 6 -2.40 9.39 4.72
C ASN A 6 -1.66 10.70 4.37
N LYS A 7 -1.59 11.65 5.30
CA LYS A 7 -0.92 12.93 5.08
C LYS A 7 0.59 12.83 4.77
N ASP A 8 1.26 11.81 5.29
CA ASP A 8 2.73 11.69 5.24
C ASP A 8 3.21 10.56 4.32
N TRP A 9 2.34 9.59 3.99
CA TRP A 9 2.73 8.36 3.30
C TRP A 9 1.65 7.90 2.33
N LYS A 10 2.12 7.36 1.20
CA LYS A 10 1.30 6.58 0.26
C LYS A 10 1.94 5.22 0.06
N TYR A 11 1.11 4.19 0.04
CA TYR A 11 1.48 2.85 -0.34
C TYR A 11 0.51 2.33 -1.38
N ALA A 12 1.03 1.71 -2.43
CA ALA A 12 0.26 1.05 -3.48
C ALA A 12 0.83 -0.33 -3.80
N ARG A 13 -0.06 -1.26 -4.17
CA ARG A 13 0.29 -2.57 -4.69
C ARG A 13 -0.48 -2.88 -5.96
N TYR A 14 0.22 -3.40 -6.96
CA TYR A 14 -0.31 -3.80 -8.24
C TYR A 14 -0.36 -5.33 -8.29
N PHE A 15 -1.53 -5.87 -8.61
CA PHE A 15 -1.69 -7.30 -8.77
C PHE A 15 -1.19 -7.68 -10.16
N SER A 16 -0.18 -8.54 -10.25
CA SER A 16 0.14 -9.21 -11.50
C SER A 16 -0.80 -10.39 -11.74
N LEU A 17 -0.97 -10.74 -13.01
CA LEU A 17 -1.68 -11.93 -13.46
C LEU A 17 -0.95 -13.21 -13.03
N THR A 18 0.35 -13.12 -12.74
CA THR A 18 1.16 -14.17 -12.13
C THR A 18 1.37 -13.84 -10.65
N LYS A 19 1.05 -14.78 -9.75
CA LYS A 19 1.14 -14.59 -8.28
C LYS A 19 2.51 -14.10 -7.79
N ASP A 20 3.57 -14.35 -8.55
CA ASP A 20 4.95 -14.13 -8.12
C ASP A 20 5.47 -12.71 -8.35
N ASP A 21 4.69 -11.82 -8.98
CA ASP A 21 5.17 -10.48 -9.36
C ASP A 21 4.23 -9.38 -8.83
N THR A 22 4.20 -9.18 -7.52
CA THR A 22 3.47 -8.02 -6.95
C THR A 22 4.40 -6.82 -6.96
N GLU A 23 4.10 -5.84 -7.81
CA GLU A 23 4.81 -4.56 -7.78
C GLU A 23 4.26 -3.69 -6.63
N GLU A 24 5.17 -3.14 -5.84
CA GLU A 24 4.84 -2.27 -4.70
C GLU A 24 5.47 -0.88 -4.90
N GLU A 25 4.73 0.12 -4.42
CA GLU A 25 5.19 1.50 -4.34
C GLU A 25 5.03 2.05 -2.93
N LEU A 26 6.03 2.80 -2.47
CA LEU A 26 5.99 3.52 -1.21
C LEU A 26 6.56 4.93 -1.43
N TYR A 27 5.79 5.95 -1.06
CA TYR A 27 6.19 7.35 -1.17
C TYR A 27 6.07 8.06 0.18
N ASP A 28 7.13 8.78 0.55
CA ASP A 28 7.14 9.72 1.68
C ASP A 28 6.58 11.06 1.19
N LEU A 29 5.28 11.28 1.35
CA LEU A 29 4.61 12.48 0.84
C LEU A 29 5.04 13.76 1.57
N LYS A 30 5.64 13.63 2.75
CA LYS A 30 6.14 14.77 3.52
C LYS A 30 7.42 15.32 2.89
N ASN A 31 8.32 14.43 2.46
CA ASN A 31 9.61 14.80 1.88
C ASN A 31 9.62 14.78 0.34
N ASP A 32 8.71 14.03 -0.27
CA ASP A 32 8.52 13.84 -1.71
C ASP A 32 7.04 13.96 -2.10
N PRO A 33 6.46 15.17 -2.02
CA PRO A 33 5.04 15.40 -2.30
C PRO A 33 4.66 15.14 -3.77
N LEU A 34 5.64 15.07 -4.66
CA LEU A 34 5.46 14.78 -6.08
C LEU A 34 5.61 13.30 -6.42
N GLU A 35 5.85 12.43 -5.43
CA GLU A 35 5.94 10.98 -5.59
C GLU A 35 7.00 10.57 -6.64
N MET A 36 8.12 11.26 -6.67
CA MET A 36 9.19 11.06 -7.65
C MET A 36 10.10 9.87 -7.31
N HIS A 37 10.14 9.45 -6.04
CA HIS A 37 11.05 8.43 -5.54
C HIS A 37 10.28 7.28 -4.90
N ASN A 38 10.19 6.15 -5.62
CA ASN A 38 9.61 4.93 -5.06
C ASN A 38 10.59 4.27 -4.06
N LEU A 39 10.21 4.26 -2.79
CA LEU A 39 10.98 3.72 -1.67
C LEU A 39 10.69 2.25 -1.36
N ALA A 40 9.83 1.57 -2.12
CA ALA A 40 9.41 0.20 -1.80
C ALA A 40 10.57 -0.81 -1.79
N ARG A 41 11.61 -0.58 -2.61
CA ARG A 41 12.81 -1.42 -2.67
C ARG A 41 13.96 -0.91 -1.80
N ASP A 42 13.79 0.22 -1.12
CA ASP A 42 14.82 0.77 -0.26
C ASP A 42 14.88 -0.01 1.07
N PRO A 43 16.04 -0.60 1.44
CA PRO A 43 16.19 -1.33 2.70
C PRO A 43 15.87 -0.50 3.95
N GLY A 44 16.11 0.82 3.92
CA GLY A 44 15.85 1.73 5.03
C GLY A 44 14.37 1.94 5.32
N TYR A 45 13.49 1.69 4.34
CA TYR A 45 12.05 1.93 4.44
C TYR A 45 11.23 0.64 4.57
N GLN A 46 11.84 -0.54 4.66
CA GLN A 46 11.14 -1.83 4.76
C GLN A 46 10.19 -1.91 5.97
N LYS A 47 10.57 -1.28 7.10
CA LYS A 47 9.69 -1.19 8.27
C LYS A 47 8.43 -0.37 7.95
N LYS A 48 8.56 0.75 7.24
CA LYS A 48 7.44 1.62 6.87
C LYS A 48 6.58 0.97 5.79
N LEU A 49 7.20 0.30 4.81
CA LEU A 49 6.50 -0.50 3.81
C LEU A 49 5.59 -1.54 4.47
N LYS A 50 6.13 -2.32 5.42
CA LYS A 50 5.35 -3.31 6.16
C LYS A 50 4.19 -2.69 6.93
N GLU A 51 4.44 -1.59 7.64
CA GLU A 51 3.39 -0.88 8.38
C GLU A 51 2.24 -0.44 7.46
N MET A 52 2.55 0.17 6.32
CA MET A 52 1.53 0.63 5.38
C MET A 52 0.79 -0.54 4.72
N ARG A 53 1.49 -1.65 4.43
CA ARG A 53 0.90 -2.90 3.94
C ARG A 53 -0.10 -3.48 4.95
N ASP A 54 0.29 -3.55 6.22
CA ASP A 54 -0.57 -4.05 7.31
C ASP A 54 -1.83 -3.20 7.46
N ARG A 55 -1.70 -1.86 7.34
CA ARG A 55 -2.85 -0.94 7.39
C ARG A 55 -3.80 -1.12 6.20
N LEU A 56 -3.27 -1.33 5.00
CA LEU A 56 -4.11 -1.62 3.83
C LEU A 56 -4.89 -2.92 4.05
N MET A 57 -4.23 -4.00 4.50
CA MET A 57 -4.90 -5.27 4.77
C MET A 57 -5.97 -5.16 5.85
N ALA A 58 -5.71 -4.40 6.92
CA ALA A 58 -6.71 -4.15 7.97
C ALA A 58 -7.95 -3.45 7.40
N GLN A 59 -7.76 -2.41 6.59
CA GLN A 59 -8.86 -1.67 5.95
C GLN A 59 -9.65 -2.56 4.97
N GLU A 60 -8.97 -3.41 4.19
CA GLU A 60 -9.63 -4.38 3.31
C GLU A 60 -10.49 -5.38 4.10
N ASN A 61 -9.99 -5.87 5.23
CA ASN A 61 -10.72 -6.78 6.11
C ASN A 61 -11.94 -6.12 6.77
N GLU A 62 -11.84 -4.85 7.15
CA GLU A 62 -12.97 -4.08 7.68
C GLU A 62 -14.07 -3.88 6.63
N ILE A 63 -13.69 -3.53 5.39
CA ILE A 63 -14.63 -3.37 4.28
C ILE A 63 -15.32 -4.71 3.99
N SER A 64 -14.57 -5.81 3.92
CA SER A 64 -15.14 -7.14 3.67
C SER A 64 -16.12 -7.59 4.75
N LYS A 65 -15.93 -7.20 6.01
CA LYS A 65 -16.86 -7.52 7.10
C LYS A 65 -18.12 -6.66 7.09
N ASN A 66 -18.01 -5.41 6.66
CA ASN A 66 -19.09 -4.43 6.67
C ASN A 66 -19.90 -4.39 5.37
N SER A 67 -19.49 -5.14 4.35
CA SER A 67 -20.28 -5.45 3.16
C SER A 67 -20.66 -6.92 3.21
N PRO A 68 -21.65 -7.34 4.03
CA PRO A 68 -22.26 -8.65 3.84
C PRO A 68 -22.77 -8.67 2.40
N ASP A 69 -22.36 -9.69 1.64
CA ASP A 69 -22.76 -9.85 0.26
C ASP A 69 -24.28 -9.63 0.14
N TYR A 70 -24.67 -8.57 -0.58
CA TYR A 70 -26.06 -8.38 -1.00
C TYR A 70 -26.33 -9.40 -2.11
N PHE A 71 -26.62 -10.63 -1.70
CA PHE A 71 -27.35 -11.61 -2.51
C PHE A 71 -28.83 -11.57 -2.15
#